data_AF-A0A4Y9MAR8-F1
#
_entry.id   AF-A0A4Y9MAR8-F1
#
_cell.length_a   1.000
_cell.length_b   1.000
_cell.length_c   1.000
_cell.angle_alpha   90.00
_cell.angle_beta   90.00
_cell.angle_gamma   90.00
#
_symmetry.space_group_name_H-M   'P 1'
#
loop_
_entity.id
_entity.type
_entity.pdbx_description
1 polymer ?
#
loop_
_entity_poly.entity_id
_entity_poly.type
_entity_poly.pdbx_seq_one_letter_code
_entity_poly.pdbx_strand_id
1 'polypeptide(L)'
;MKSTTQKARLTARRINVLDGMLGQGTDRNLDADARTWLRQLATAGEMTSVRMRSGFVRADDALTDASDKKRPAVRDGWPPVSILSSIPNGVALRTAITALFLAQTKNRTIFRRGAIQLPLRAISAKEPGWTDVMVVPAVFRSRQAGSGSTQHTLTDNRVRQVRDALDRLDIEPKVRRRTKTPMARVGLFASPSQAGTARRSPTPVTLYAETGLRVGEPIDWVLPQRDYFEVPISFWTNGWVHALTPSEIANFFMYLHLDTTEPLSTDAAGHAVNGYTRGALYGLTPDAWDTHQTLSRFGLLDVTPDPERRDDGQIPGGATQHGHLHRIRATLAGLEQPAVETVLTALRAMEDE
;
A
#
# COMPACT_ATOMS: atom_id res chain seq x y z
N MET A 1 11.14 19.61 6.65
CA MET A 1 12.35 18.81 6.42
C MET A 1 12.61 17.93 7.64
N LYS A 2 12.57 16.60 7.48
CA LYS A 2 13.10 15.69 8.51
C LYS A 2 14.62 15.90 8.57
N SER A 3 15.23 15.90 9.75
CA SER A 3 16.69 15.99 9.83
C SER A 3 17.33 14.79 9.13
N THR A 4 18.53 14.95 8.57
CA THR A 4 19.30 13.85 7.93
C THR A 4 19.37 12.62 8.84
N THR A 5 19.54 12.83 10.15
CA THR A 5 19.51 11.79 11.18
C THR A 5 18.18 11.03 11.24
N GLN A 6 17.04 11.71 11.06
CA GLN A 6 15.74 11.07 11.05
C GLN A 6 15.52 10.23 9.78
N LYS A 7 15.98 10.70 8.61
CA LYS A 7 15.91 9.94 7.35
C LYS A 7 16.75 8.66 7.46
N ALA A 8 17.99 8.76 7.92
CA ALA A 8 18.87 7.61 8.15
C ALA A 8 18.25 6.58 9.12
N ARG A 9 17.68 7.02 10.25
CA ARG A 9 16.99 6.12 11.19
C ARG A 9 15.80 5.39 10.58
N LEU A 10 15.06 6.04 9.67
CA LEU A 10 13.92 5.43 8.99
C LEU A 10 14.39 4.41 7.94
N THR A 11 15.46 4.72 7.20
CA THR A 11 16.12 3.80 6.27
C THR A 11 16.64 2.56 6.98
N ALA A 12 17.47 2.72 8.02
CA ALA A 12 18.00 1.61 8.80
C ALA A 12 16.88 0.76 9.41
N ARG A 13 15.81 1.37 9.91
CA ARG A 13 14.63 0.64 10.40
C ARG A 13 13.96 -0.18 9.30
N ARG A 14 13.88 0.37 8.07
CA ARG A 14 13.30 -0.32 6.92
C ARG A 14 14.17 -1.50 6.49
N ILE A 15 15.49 -1.33 6.43
CA ILE A 15 16.45 -2.41 6.13
C ILE A 15 16.26 -3.56 7.12
N ASN A 16 16.31 -3.28 8.43
CA ASN A 16 16.08 -4.30 9.47
C ASN A 16 14.73 -5.04 9.32
N VAL A 17 13.70 -4.31 8.92
CA VAL A 17 12.37 -4.88 8.67
C VAL A 17 12.41 -5.87 7.50
N LEU A 18 13.05 -5.49 6.38
CA LEU A 18 13.13 -6.29 5.16
C LEU A 18 14.05 -7.50 5.34
N ASP A 19 15.18 -7.35 6.03
CA ASP A 19 16.06 -8.47 6.38
C ASP A 19 15.33 -9.51 7.24
N GLY A 20 14.49 -9.06 8.17
CA GLY A 20 13.62 -9.93 8.95
C GLY A 20 12.55 -10.65 8.11
N MET A 21 12.17 -10.14 6.92
CA MET A 21 11.27 -10.85 6.00
C MET A 21 11.98 -11.99 5.28
N LEU A 22 13.27 -11.81 4.95
CA LEU A 22 14.11 -12.83 4.31
C LEU A 22 14.54 -13.95 5.27
N GLY A 23 14.17 -13.86 6.55
CA GLY A 23 14.48 -14.88 7.55
C GLY A 23 15.88 -14.75 8.16
N GLN A 24 16.55 -13.59 8.05
CA GLN A 24 17.81 -13.40 8.78
C GLN A 24 17.55 -13.48 10.29
N GLY A 25 17.94 -14.60 10.91
CA GLY A 25 17.72 -14.89 12.34
C GLY A 25 16.50 -15.77 12.67
N THR A 26 15.79 -16.32 11.68
CA THR A 26 14.70 -17.31 11.88
C THR A 26 14.69 -18.36 10.77
N ASP A 27 14.26 -19.60 11.05
CA ASP A 27 14.22 -20.69 10.05
C ASP A 27 13.23 -20.50 8.88
N ARG A 28 12.54 -19.35 8.80
CA ARG A 28 11.44 -19.13 7.85
C ARG A 28 11.62 -17.85 7.05
N ASN A 29 11.68 -17.98 5.73
CA ASN A 29 11.64 -16.87 4.78
C ASN A 29 10.17 -16.50 4.49
N LEU A 30 9.70 -15.43 5.11
CA LEU A 30 8.30 -15.04 5.12
C LEU A 30 7.87 -14.44 3.79
N ASP A 31 8.77 -13.72 3.13
CA ASP A 31 8.54 -13.18 1.81
C ASP A 31 8.38 -14.30 0.78
N ALA A 32 9.29 -15.28 0.77
CA ALA A 32 9.22 -16.42 -0.14
C ALA A 32 7.92 -17.23 0.06
N ASP A 33 7.53 -17.45 1.32
CA ASP A 33 6.28 -18.14 1.65
C ASP A 33 5.04 -17.37 1.14
N ALA A 34 4.98 -16.06 1.38
CA ALA A 34 3.86 -15.24 0.94
C ALA A 34 3.78 -15.17 -0.58
N ARG A 35 4.91 -14.99 -1.27
CA ARG A 35 4.99 -15.02 -2.73
C ARG A 35 4.53 -16.37 -3.30
N THR A 36 4.88 -17.47 -2.65
CA THR A 36 4.44 -18.81 -3.06
C THR A 36 2.91 -18.91 -3.02
N TRP A 37 2.28 -18.49 -1.92
CA TRP A 37 0.82 -18.45 -1.83
C TRP A 37 0.18 -17.53 -2.86
N LEU A 38 0.69 -16.30 -3.00
CA LEU A 38 0.15 -15.32 -3.95
C LEU A 38 0.27 -15.81 -5.40
N ARG A 39 1.38 -16.47 -5.77
CA ARG A 39 1.55 -17.11 -7.10
C ARG A 39 0.54 -18.22 -7.33
N GLN A 40 0.40 -19.14 -6.37
CA GLN A 40 -0.57 -20.23 -6.48
C GLN A 40 -1.99 -19.71 -6.68
N LEU A 41 -2.38 -18.67 -5.95
CA LEU A 41 -3.68 -18.03 -6.07
C LEU A 41 -3.86 -17.30 -7.42
N ALA A 42 -2.82 -16.62 -7.92
CA ALA A 42 -2.87 -15.94 -9.22
C ALA A 42 -2.97 -16.92 -10.39
N THR A 43 -2.16 -17.99 -10.38
CA THR A 43 -2.14 -19.01 -11.44
C THR A 43 -3.48 -19.75 -11.51
N ALA A 44 -4.08 -20.09 -10.37
CA ALA A 44 -5.39 -20.74 -10.34
C ALA A 44 -6.51 -19.90 -10.97
N GLY A 45 -6.36 -18.57 -11.00
CA GLY A 45 -7.32 -17.64 -11.59
C GLY A 45 -7.02 -17.22 -13.04
N GLU A 46 -5.87 -17.63 -13.59
CA GLU A 46 -5.30 -17.12 -14.85
C GLU A 46 -5.19 -15.58 -14.86
N MET A 47 -4.83 -15.00 -13.72
CA MET A 47 -4.74 -13.55 -13.58
C MET A 47 -3.45 -13.01 -14.19
N THR A 48 -3.55 -11.92 -14.95
CA THR A 48 -2.39 -11.15 -15.44
C THR A 48 -2.28 -9.80 -14.72
N SER A 49 -3.41 -9.25 -14.28
CA SER A 49 -3.49 -8.01 -13.55
C SER A 49 -4.64 -8.01 -12.54
N VAL A 50 -4.62 -7.03 -11.63
CA VAL A 50 -5.72 -6.69 -10.73
C VAL A 50 -6.28 -5.36 -11.19
N ARG A 51 -7.58 -5.33 -11.47
CA ARG A 51 -8.28 -4.10 -11.84
C ARG A 51 -8.73 -3.35 -10.60
N MET A 52 -8.45 -2.05 -10.56
CA MET A 52 -8.87 -1.15 -9.48
C MET A 52 -9.54 0.08 -10.07
N ARG A 53 -10.70 0.48 -9.55
CA ARG A 53 -11.36 1.72 -9.98
C ARG A 53 -10.43 2.93 -9.81
N SER A 54 -10.50 3.87 -10.74
CA SER A 54 -9.78 5.14 -10.67
C SER A 54 -10.04 5.89 -9.36
N GLY A 55 -11.27 5.82 -8.83
CA GLY A 55 -11.66 6.40 -7.54
C GLY A 55 -10.88 5.90 -6.32
N PHE A 56 -10.15 4.79 -6.43
CA PHE A 56 -9.25 4.30 -5.38
C PHE A 56 -8.03 5.20 -5.19
N VAL A 57 -7.50 5.76 -6.29
CA VAL A 57 -6.26 6.53 -6.35
C VAL A 57 -6.48 8.01 -6.64
N ARG A 58 -7.54 8.35 -7.36
CA ARG A 58 -7.84 9.68 -7.87
C ARG A 58 -9.23 10.12 -7.42
N ALA A 59 -9.37 11.36 -7.00
CA ALA A 59 -10.65 11.98 -6.70
C ALA A 59 -11.36 12.37 -8.01
N ASP A 60 -12.68 12.21 -8.04
CA ASP A 60 -13.49 12.63 -9.19
C ASP A 60 -13.39 14.15 -9.40
N ASP A 61 -13.43 14.89 -8.29
CA ASP A 61 -13.29 16.35 -8.24
C ASP A 61 -12.02 16.78 -7.50
N ALA A 62 -11.51 17.96 -7.84
CA ALA A 62 -10.37 18.55 -7.15
C ALA A 62 -10.68 18.77 -5.67
N LEU A 63 -9.86 18.20 -4.80
CA LEU A 63 -9.95 18.34 -3.36
C LEU A 63 -9.73 19.80 -2.96
N THR A 64 -10.67 20.36 -2.20
CA THR A 64 -10.56 21.73 -1.65
C THR A 64 -9.40 21.81 -0.66
N ASP A 65 -8.71 22.96 -0.64
CA ASP A 65 -7.53 23.24 0.21
C ASP A 65 -6.27 22.40 -0.07
N ALA A 66 -6.21 21.67 -1.19
CA ALA A 66 -5.01 20.93 -1.56
C ALA A 66 -3.83 21.88 -1.83
N SER A 67 -2.79 21.78 -1.01
CA SER A 67 -1.57 22.57 -1.14
C SER A 67 -0.35 21.69 -0.97
N ASP A 68 0.62 21.85 -1.88
CA ASP A 68 1.95 21.25 -1.76
C ASP A 68 2.70 21.66 -0.48
N LYS A 69 2.25 22.72 0.21
CA LYS A 69 2.94 23.25 1.40
C LYS A 69 2.34 22.77 2.72
N LYS A 70 1.11 22.24 2.72
CA LYS A 70 0.41 21.85 3.94
C LYS A 70 -0.29 20.53 3.74
N ARG A 71 -0.03 19.59 4.64
CA ARG A 71 -0.80 18.34 4.72
C ARG A 71 -2.24 18.67 5.10
N PRO A 72 -3.23 18.45 4.24
CA PRO A 72 -4.61 18.73 4.59
C PRO A 72 -5.07 17.75 5.68
N ALA A 73 -6.06 18.15 6.47
CA ALA A 73 -6.77 17.19 7.30
C ALA A 73 -7.39 16.14 6.37
N VAL A 74 -7.21 14.86 6.68
CA VAL A 74 -7.86 13.77 5.93
C VAL A 74 -9.38 13.95 6.07
N ARG A 75 -10.09 14.11 4.95
CA ARG A 75 -11.54 14.36 4.91
C ARG A 75 -12.25 13.23 4.16
N ASP A 76 -13.56 13.15 4.38
CA ASP A 76 -14.44 12.31 3.58
C ASP A 76 -14.36 12.70 2.09
N GLY A 77 -14.44 11.73 1.19
CA GLY A 77 -14.30 11.94 -0.26
C GLY A 77 -12.85 11.95 -0.78
N TRP A 78 -11.85 11.86 0.09
CA TRP A 78 -10.46 11.64 -0.34
C TRP A 78 -10.28 10.24 -0.93
N PRO A 79 -9.41 10.05 -1.94
CA PRO A 79 -9.12 8.73 -2.46
C PRO A 79 -8.62 7.80 -1.34
N PRO A 80 -9.14 6.57 -1.23
CA PRO A 80 -8.71 5.60 -0.24
C PRO A 80 -7.19 5.42 -0.14
N VAL A 81 -6.46 5.41 -1.27
CA VAL A 81 -4.99 5.33 -1.28
C VAL A 81 -4.36 6.52 -0.56
N SER A 82 -4.87 7.73 -0.76
CA SER A 82 -4.38 8.93 -0.08
C SER A 82 -4.63 8.85 1.43
N ILE A 83 -5.85 8.48 1.84
CA ILE A 83 -6.21 8.31 3.25
C ILE A 83 -5.26 7.29 3.91
N LEU A 84 -5.10 6.13 3.28
CA LEU A 84 -4.38 4.99 3.85
C LEU A 84 -2.86 5.18 3.83
N SER A 85 -2.31 5.82 2.79
CA SER A 85 -0.87 6.11 2.68
C SER A 85 -0.41 7.15 3.70
N SER A 86 -1.32 8.05 4.11
CA SER A 86 -1.05 9.06 5.12
C SER A 86 -0.80 8.45 6.52
N ILE A 87 -1.20 7.19 6.74
CA ILE A 87 -1.07 6.52 8.04
C ILE A 87 0.35 5.97 8.21
N PRO A 88 1.15 6.48 9.16
CA PRO A 88 2.52 6.02 9.34
C PRO A 88 2.56 4.55 9.74
N ASN A 89 3.42 3.76 9.10
CA ASN A 89 3.60 2.32 9.36
C ASN A 89 2.29 1.51 9.26
N GLY A 90 1.30 2.01 8.52
CA GLY A 90 0.03 1.32 8.34
C GLY A 90 0.19 0.07 7.48
N VAL A 91 -0.43 -1.03 7.92
CA VAL A 91 -0.64 -2.23 7.10
C VAL A 91 -1.94 -2.17 6.31
N ALA A 92 -2.85 -1.25 6.65
CA ALA A 92 -4.19 -1.17 6.07
C ALA A 92 -4.19 -0.98 4.54
N LEU A 93 -3.30 -0.15 3.96
CA LEU A 93 -3.21 -0.03 2.50
C LEU A 93 -2.88 -1.38 1.85
N ARG A 94 -1.88 -2.08 2.38
CA ARG A 94 -1.45 -3.40 1.88
C ARG A 94 -2.57 -4.42 2.04
N THR A 95 -3.29 -4.38 3.15
CA THR A 95 -4.46 -5.24 3.38
C THR A 95 -5.57 -4.97 2.37
N ALA A 96 -5.89 -3.70 2.10
CA ALA A 96 -6.91 -3.32 1.13
C ALA A 96 -6.56 -3.80 -0.28
N ILE A 97 -5.34 -3.56 -0.76
CA ILE A 97 -4.94 -3.98 -2.12
C ILE A 97 -4.75 -5.50 -2.23
N THR A 98 -4.35 -6.17 -1.14
CA THR A 98 -4.33 -7.64 -1.10
C THR A 98 -5.75 -8.22 -1.14
N ALA A 99 -6.71 -7.59 -0.45
CA ALA A 99 -8.11 -7.98 -0.52
C ALA A 99 -8.66 -7.89 -1.96
N LEU A 100 -8.33 -6.82 -2.68
CA LEU A 100 -8.71 -6.64 -4.09
C LEU A 100 -8.08 -7.69 -5.00
N PHE A 101 -6.81 -8.06 -4.77
CA PHE A 101 -6.16 -9.18 -5.44
C PHE A 101 -6.93 -10.48 -5.19
N LEU A 102 -7.18 -10.83 -3.92
CA LEU A 102 -7.85 -12.07 -3.52
C LEU A 102 -9.26 -12.19 -4.11
N ALA A 103 -10.01 -11.08 -4.16
CA ALA A 103 -11.34 -11.04 -4.75
C ALA A 103 -11.35 -11.37 -6.25
N GLN A 104 -10.21 -11.20 -6.94
CA GLN A 104 -10.06 -11.43 -8.38
C GLN A 104 -9.44 -12.79 -8.73
N THR A 105 -8.96 -13.57 -7.74
CA THR A 105 -8.33 -14.90 -7.93
C THR A 105 -9.25 -16.01 -8.46
N LYS A 106 -10.54 -15.71 -8.71
CA LYS A 106 -11.61 -16.67 -9.05
C LYS A 106 -11.74 -17.85 -8.08
N ASN A 107 -11.03 -17.84 -6.96
CA ASN A 107 -11.01 -18.91 -5.99
C ASN A 107 -12.21 -18.78 -5.04
N ARG A 108 -13.22 -19.63 -5.23
CA ARG A 108 -14.46 -19.63 -4.44
C ARG A 108 -14.29 -20.02 -2.98
N THR A 109 -13.17 -20.63 -2.59
CA THR A 109 -12.88 -20.89 -1.17
C THR A 109 -12.32 -19.65 -0.48
N ILE A 110 -11.70 -18.74 -1.24
CA ILE A 110 -11.10 -17.50 -0.75
C ILE A 110 -12.09 -16.35 -0.82
N PHE A 111 -12.80 -16.20 -1.94
CA PHE A 111 -13.76 -15.12 -2.15
C PHE A 111 -15.12 -15.70 -2.57
N ARG A 112 -16.14 -15.47 -1.74
CA ARG A 112 -17.49 -16.01 -1.94
C ARG A 112 -18.52 -15.01 -1.45
N ARG A 113 -19.55 -14.77 -2.29
CA ARG A 113 -20.69 -13.90 -1.97
C ARG A 113 -20.24 -12.51 -1.46
N GLY A 114 -19.31 -11.88 -2.17
CA GLY A 114 -18.82 -10.54 -1.80
C GLY A 114 -17.86 -10.51 -0.61
N ALA A 115 -17.47 -11.65 -0.03
CA ALA A 115 -16.66 -11.69 1.18
C ALA A 115 -15.42 -12.58 1.06
N ILE A 116 -14.32 -12.13 1.66
CA ILE A 116 -13.07 -12.86 1.83
C ILE A 116 -13.20 -13.81 3.02
N GLN A 117 -12.96 -15.10 2.78
CA GLN A 117 -13.14 -16.19 3.73
C GLN A 117 -11.85 -16.55 4.48
N LEU A 118 -10.76 -15.81 4.26
CA LEU A 118 -9.47 -16.10 4.88
C LEU A 118 -9.53 -15.96 6.40
N PRO A 119 -9.13 -17.00 7.17
CA PRO A 119 -8.91 -16.86 8.60
C PRO A 119 -7.72 -15.94 8.88
N LEU A 120 -7.61 -15.41 10.10
CA LEU A 120 -6.46 -14.56 10.47
C LEU A 120 -5.13 -15.33 10.44
N ARG A 121 -5.16 -16.64 10.72
CA ARG A 121 -4.02 -17.57 10.66
C ARG A 121 -4.40 -18.75 9.79
N ALA A 122 -3.43 -19.35 9.08
CA ALA A 122 -3.64 -20.63 8.43
C ALA A 122 -4.28 -21.66 9.37
N ILE A 123 -5.24 -22.40 8.83
CA ILE A 123 -5.86 -23.55 9.49
C ILE A 123 -5.05 -24.81 9.20
N SER A 124 -4.49 -24.90 7.99
CA SER A 124 -3.62 -26.00 7.56
C SER A 124 -2.61 -25.53 6.50
N ALA A 125 -1.66 -26.39 6.13
CA ALA A 125 -0.71 -26.10 5.05
C ALA A 125 -1.37 -25.90 3.67
N LYS A 126 -2.64 -26.28 3.51
CA LYS A 126 -3.42 -26.10 2.27
C LYS A 126 -4.44 -24.95 2.35
N GLU A 127 -4.61 -24.37 3.53
CA GLU A 127 -5.60 -23.33 3.81
C GLU A 127 -4.89 -22.12 4.42
N PRO A 128 -4.47 -21.16 3.57
CA PRO A 128 -3.72 -20.01 4.05
C PRO A 128 -4.61 -19.12 4.92
N GLY A 129 -4.00 -18.34 5.81
CA GLY A 129 -4.64 -17.22 6.46
C GLY A 129 -4.11 -15.88 5.95
N TRP A 130 -4.69 -14.79 6.45
CA TRP A 130 -4.22 -13.44 6.17
C TRP A 130 -2.72 -13.25 6.47
N THR A 131 -2.21 -13.86 7.54
CA THR A 131 -0.78 -13.77 7.88
C THR A 131 0.15 -14.54 6.95
N ASP A 132 -0.38 -15.43 6.11
CA ASP A 132 0.39 -16.21 5.15
C ASP A 132 0.46 -15.52 3.78
N VAL A 133 -0.57 -14.75 3.41
CA VAL A 133 -0.60 -13.94 2.18
C VAL A 133 -0.14 -12.49 2.39
N MET A 134 0.02 -12.07 3.65
CA MET A 134 0.56 -10.75 3.98
C MET A 134 1.76 -10.85 4.91
N VAL A 135 2.92 -10.46 4.41
CA VAL A 135 4.07 -10.23 5.27
C VAL A 135 3.89 -8.91 6.01
N VAL A 136 3.73 -9.02 7.32
CA VAL A 136 3.72 -7.86 8.21
C VAL A 136 5.03 -7.83 9.01
N PRO A 137 5.77 -6.71 8.98
CA PRO A 137 6.90 -6.52 9.86
C PRO A 137 6.42 -6.42 11.31
N ALA A 138 6.45 -7.56 12.00
CA ALA A 138 6.30 -7.62 13.44
C ALA A 138 7.70 -7.52 14.04
N VAL A 139 8.01 -6.39 14.68
CA VAL A 139 9.24 -6.27 15.47
C VAL A 139 8.98 -6.88 16.84
N PHE A 140 9.80 -7.86 17.24
CA PHE A 140 9.79 -8.35 18.62
C PHE A 140 10.24 -7.21 19.54
N ARG A 141 9.37 -6.76 20.44
CA ARG A 141 9.80 -5.92 21.56
C ARG A 141 9.88 -6.82 22.77
N SER A 142 11.07 -7.37 23.05
CA SER A 142 11.34 -7.92 24.38
C SER A 142 11.29 -6.76 25.36
N ARG A 143 10.18 -6.60 26.07
CA ARG A 143 10.19 -5.73 27.24
C ARG A 143 11.04 -6.44 28.28
N GLN A 144 12.12 -5.77 28.70
CA GLN A 144 13.05 -6.21 29.73
C GLN A 144 12.26 -6.80 30.91
N ALA A 145 12.64 -8.00 31.32
CA ALA A 145 11.91 -8.85 32.25
C ALA A 145 11.59 -8.12 33.56
N GLY A 146 10.34 -7.67 33.67
CA GLY A 146 9.72 -7.19 34.90
C GLY A 146 8.42 -7.95 35.06
N SER A 147 8.38 -8.83 36.07
CA SER A 147 7.21 -9.51 36.65
C SER A 147 5.85 -9.21 35.97
N GLY A 148 5.39 -10.13 35.13
CA GLY A 148 4.00 -10.18 34.64
C GLY A 148 3.77 -9.92 33.14
N SER A 149 4.80 -9.75 32.31
CA SER A 149 4.58 -9.51 30.88
C SER A 149 4.27 -10.82 30.12
N THR A 150 3.07 -10.93 29.56
CA THR A 150 2.73 -11.98 28.60
C THR A 150 3.67 -11.89 27.40
N GLN A 151 4.49 -12.92 27.16
CA GLN A 151 5.34 -12.98 25.98
C GLN A 151 4.45 -13.06 24.74
N HIS A 152 4.38 -11.99 23.95
CA HIS A 152 3.70 -12.02 22.66
C HIS A 152 4.65 -12.57 21.61
N THR A 153 4.26 -13.66 20.94
CA THR A 153 5.02 -14.20 19.81
C THR A 153 4.97 -13.25 18.61
N LEU A 154 5.93 -13.38 17.68
CA LEU A 154 5.91 -12.67 16.40
C LEU A 154 4.57 -12.89 15.65
N THR A 155 4.06 -14.12 15.69
CA THR A 155 2.78 -14.52 15.11
C THR A 155 1.60 -13.80 15.74
N ASP A 156 1.58 -13.62 17.07
CA ASP A 156 0.53 -12.84 17.76
C ASP A 156 0.55 -11.38 17.34
N ASN A 157 1.74 -10.79 17.20
CA ASN A 157 1.90 -9.41 16.76
C ASN A 157 1.40 -9.22 15.32
N ARG A 158 1.68 -10.15 14.40
CA ARG A 158 1.17 -10.09 13.02
C ARG A 158 -0.34 -10.20 12.96
N VAL A 159 -0.93 -11.16 13.68
CA VAL A 159 -2.40 -11.29 13.75
C VAL A 159 -3.03 -10.02 14.30
N ARG A 160 -2.45 -9.42 15.34
CA ARG A 160 -2.93 -8.13 15.86
C ARG A 160 -2.85 -7.05 14.79
N GLN A 161 -1.73 -6.91 14.08
CA GLN A 161 -1.57 -5.90 13.04
C GLN A 161 -2.55 -6.08 11.88
N VAL A 162 -2.76 -7.31 11.41
CA VAL A 162 -3.77 -7.62 10.38
C VAL A 162 -5.17 -7.27 10.88
N ARG A 163 -5.53 -7.68 12.10
CA ARG A 163 -6.83 -7.33 12.69
C ARG A 163 -7.02 -5.81 12.81
N ASP A 164 -6.00 -5.10 13.27
CA ASP A 164 -6.01 -3.64 13.37
C ASP A 164 -6.15 -2.97 11.98
N ALA A 165 -5.60 -3.58 10.92
CA ALA A 165 -5.85 -3.14 9.54
C ALA A 165 -7.29 -3.38 9.10
N LEU A 166 -7.83 -4.58 9.32
CA LEU A 166 -9.22 -4.92 8.99
C LEU A 166 -10.20 -3.98 9.70
N ASP A 167 -10.01 -3.77 11.01
CA ASP A 167 -10.83 -2.84 11.82
C ASP A 167 -10.75 -1.39 11.30
N ARG A 168 -9.66 -1.00 10.65
CA ARG A 168 -9.47 0.35 10.11
C ARG A 168 -10.12 0.53 8.73
N LEU A 169 -10.25 -0.56 7.99
CA LEU A 169 -10.92 -0.60 6.68
C LEU A 169 -12.44 -0.79 6.83
N ASP A 170 -12.89 -1.20 8.01
CA ASP A 170 -14.28 -1.39 8.39
C ASP A 170 -15.11 -0.11 8.22
N ILE A 171 -16.37 -0.27 7.85
CA ILE A 171 -17.35 0.81 7.77
C ILE A 171 -17.88 1.21 9.16
N GLU A 172 -18.06 0.23 10.04
CA GLU A 172 -18.61 0.47 11.37
C GLU A 172 -17.54 0.98 12.34
N PRO A 173 -17.80 2.06 13.09
CA PRO A 173 -16.87 2.55 14.09
C PRO A 173 -16.79 1.57 15.26
N LYS A 174 -15.72 0.76 15.31
CA LYS A 174 -15.36 0.04 16.52
C LYS A 174 -14.70 1.01 17.49
N VAL A 175 -15.42 1.42 18.53
CA VAL A 175 -14.88 2.27 19.60
C VAL A 175 -13.77 1.50 20.32
N ARG A 176 -12.50 1.80 20.01
CA ARG A 176 -11.41 1.42 20.90
C ARG A 176 -11.53 2.25 22.17
N ARG A 177 -11.86 1.60 23.29
CA ARG A 177 -12.04 2.16 24.65
C ARG A 177 -10.90 3.09 25.15
N ARG A 178 -9.80 3.28 24.40
CA ARG A 178 -8.56 3.90 24.88
C ARG A 178 -8.05 5.09 24.07
N THR A 179 -8.60 5.41 22.90
CA THR A 179 -8.13 6.54 22.08
C THR A 179 -9.32 7.44 21.69
N LYS A 180 -9.35 8.66 22.25
CA LYS A 180 -10.39 9.68 22.00
C LYS A 180 -10.31 10.33 20.60
N THR A 181 -9.47 9.85 19.71
CA THR A 181 -9.28 10.44 18.38
C THR A 181 -10.04 9.62 17.34
N PRO A 182 -11.05 10.18 16.65
CA PRO A 182 -11.72 9.49 15.56
C PRO A 182 -10.69 9.17 14.46
N MET A 183 -10.62 7.90 14.07
CA MET A 183 -9.77 7.45 12.99
C MET A 183 -10.47 7.74 11.66
N ALA A 184 -9.78 8.34 10.70
CA ALA A 184 -10.28 8.51 9.33
C ALA A 184 -10.69 7.14 8.76
N ARG A 185 -11.95 7.05 8.33
CA ARG A 185 -12.59 5.84 7.83
C ARG A 185 -12.38 5.74 6.33
N VAL A 186 -12.32 4.52 5.82
CA VAL A 186 -12.29 4.28 4.37
C VAL A 186 -13.53 3.50 3.93
N GLY A 187 -14.08 2.66 4.82
CA GLY A 187 -15.27 1.83 4.58
C GLY A 187 -15.14 0.95 3.35
N LEU A 188 -14.00 0.27 3.24
CA LEU A 188 -13.76 -0.74 2.23
C LEU A 188 -14.29 -2.10 2.66
N PHE A 189 -14.43 -2.34 3.97
CA PHE A 189 -14.87 -3.63 4.51
C PHE A 189 -16.10 -3.49 5.40
N ALA A 190 -16.82 -4.60 5.58
CA ALA A 190 -17.62 -4.85 6.77
C ALA A 190 -17.14 -6.13 7.45
N SER A 191 -16.79 -6.03 8.74
CA SER A 191 -16.61 -7.20 9.58
C SER A 191 -17.94 -7.57 10.21
N PRO A 192 -18.35 -8.85 10.21
CA PRO A 192 -19.42 -9.34 11.08
C PRO A 192 -19.18 -8.84 12.51
N SER A 193 -20.20 -8.24 13.11
CA SER A 193 -20.15 -7.81 14.50
C SER A 193 -19.76 -9.01 15.37
N GLN A 194 -18.90 -8.80 16.37
CA GLN A 194 -18.41 -9.84 17.29
C GLN A 194 -19.52 -10.32 18.26
N ALA A 195 -20.72 -10.59 17.77
CA ALA A 195 -21.75 -11.26 18.53
C ALA A 195 -21.46 -12.78 18.54
N GLY A 196 -20.63 -13.20 19.50
CA GLY A 196 -20.71 -14.55 20.07
C GLY A 196 -20.14 -15.74 19.30
N THR A 197 -19.48 -15.58 18.14
CA THR A 197 -18.94 -16.74 17.42
C THR A 197 -17.55 -17.16 17.90
N ALA A 198 -17.38 -18.48 18.06
CA ALA A 198 -16.18 -19.14 18.58
C ALA A 198 -14.89 -18.66 17.90
N ARG A 199 -13.82 -18.49 18.70
CA ARG A 199 -12.47 -18.00 18.33
C ARG A 199 -11.77 -18.70 17.14
N ARG A 200 -12.40 -19.69 16.49
CA ARG A 200 -11.81 -20.58 15.48
C ARG A 200 -12.46 -20.52 14.10
N SER A 201 -13.63 -19.90 13.92
CA SER A 201 -14.22 -19.78 12.58
C SER A 201 -13.58 -18.62 11.82
N PRO A 202 -13.28 -18.75 10.51
CA PRO A 202 -12.97 -17.59 9.69
C PRO A 202 -14.13 -16.60 9.83
N THR A 203 -13.82 -15.39 10.26
CA THR A 203 -14.78 -14.29 10.23
C THR A 203 -14.71 -13.72 8.82
N PRO A 204 -15.69 -14.02 7.94
CA PRO A 204 -15.65 -13.53 6.57
C PRO A 204 -15.63 -12.00 6.58
N VAL A 205 -14.82 -11.39 5.72
CA VAL A 205 -14.72 -9.94 5.58
C VAL A 205 -15.44 -9.55 4.30
N THR A 206 -16.58 -8.87 4.41
CA THR A 206 -17.29 -8.34 3.24
C THR A 206 -16.48 -7.23 2.62
N LEU A 207 -16.33 -7.26 1.29
CA LEU A 207 -15.61 -6.27 0.51
C LEU A 207 -16.61 -5.32 -0.16
N TYR A 208 -16.38 -4.02 0.00
CA TYR A 208 -17.10 -2.95 -0.67
C TYR A 208 -16.26 -2.32 -1.78
N ALA A 209 -16.90 -1.51 -2.62
CA ALA A 209 -16.26 -0.77 -3.69
C ALA A 209 -15.07 0.04 -3.18
N GLU A 210 -13.96 -0.06 -3.90
CA GLU A 210 -12.69 0.59 -3.58
C GLU A 210 -12.70 2.10 -3.75
N THR A 211 -13.83 2.71 -4.09
CA THR A 211 -14.02 4.18 -4.06
C THR A 211 -14.21 4.72 -2.64
N GLY A 212 -14.32 3.84 -1.64
CA GLY A 212 -14.52 4.21 -0.24
C GLY A 212 -15.93 4.71 0.08
N LEU A 213 -16.10 5.25 1.29
CA LEU A 213 -17.34 5.86 1.73
C LEU A 213 -17.62 7.15 0.96
N ARG A 214 -18.49 7.05 -0.04
CA ARG A 214 -19.18 8.20 -0.63
C ARG A 214 -20.46 8.48 0.18
N VAL A 215 -21.03 9.66 0.01
CA VAL A 215 -22.32 10.02 0.63
C VAL A 215 -23.36 8.96 0.26
N GLY A 216 -23.80 8.14 1.23
CA GLY A 216 -24.76 7.06 1.00
C GLY A 216 -24.37 5.73 1.66
N GLU A 217 -25.02 4.66 1.21
CA GLU A 217 -24.75 3.28 1.66
C GLU A 217 -23.48 2.72 0.99
N PRO A 218 -22.73 1.83 1.66
CA PRO A 218 -21.62 1.13 1.03
C PRO A 218 -22.09 0.31 -0.16
N ILE A 219 -21.33 0.38 -1.26
CA ILE A 219 -21.63 -0.34 -2.49
C ILE A 219 -20.89 -1.68 -2.46
N ASP A 220 -21.61 -2.78 -2.68
CA ASP A 220 -21.02 -4.11 -2.78
C ASP A 220 -19.91 -4.16 -3.83
N TRP A 221 -18.82 -4.86 -3.51
CA TRP A 221 -17.74 -4.99 -4.47
C TRP A 221 -18.14 -5.86 -5.66
N VAL A 222 -17.88 -5.32 -6.84
CA VAL A 222 -17.94 -6.03 -8.12
C VAL A 222 -16.69 -5.70 -8.93
N LEU A 223 -16.22 -6.66 -9.73
CA LEU A 223 -15.07 -6.47 -10.61
C LEU A 223 -15.33 -5.29 -11.57
N PRO A 224 -14.49 -4.25 -11.58
CA PRO A 224 -14.72 -3.08 -12.42
C PRO A 224 -14.60 -3.43 -13.91
N GLN A 225 -15.56 -2.91 -14.68
CA GLN A 225 -15.63 -3.06 -16.14
C GLN A 225 -15.29 -1.77 -16.88
N ARG A 226 -15.26 -0.63 -16.17
CA ARG A 226 -14.99 0.72 -16.68
C ARG A 226 -14.27 1.52 -15.60
N ASP A 227 -13.62 2.62 -16.00
CA ASP A 227 -12.94 3.57 -15.12
C ASP A 227 -12.03 2.89 -14.10
N TYR A 228 -11.12 2.07 -14.62
CA TYR A 228 -10.15 1.32 -13.84
C TYR A 228 -8.75 1.48 -14.41
N PHE A 229 -7.76 1.22 -13.56
CA PHE A 229 -6.40 0.96 -13.96
C PHE A 229 -6.00 -0.46 -13.56
N GLU A 230 -4.99 -0.99 -14.23
CA GLU A 230 -4.50 -2.34 -14.00
C GLU A 230 -3.17 -2.32 -13.26
N VAL A 231 -3.07 -3.14 -12.22
CA VAL A 231 -1.80 -3.41 -11.52
C VAL A 231 -1.35 -4.82 -11.88
N PRO A 232 -0.16 -5.02 -12.47
CA PRO A 232 0.29 -6.36 -12.83
C PRO A 232 0.37 -7.30 -11.62
N ILE A 233 0.08 -8.59 -11.83
CA ILE A 233 0.14 -9.58 -10.74
C ILE A 233 1.54 -9.68 -10.12
N SER A 234 2.60 -9.35 -10.87
CA SER A 234 3.98 -9.30 -10.39
C SER A 234 4.18 -8.36 -9.20
N PHE A 235 3.32 -7.35 -9.04
CA PHE A 235 3.30 -6.52 -7.84
C PHE A 235 3.04 -7.32 -6.55
N TRP A 236 2.20 -8.36 -6.61
CA TRP A 236 1.96 -9.27 -5.48
C TRP A 236 2.91 -10.46 -5.51
N THR A 237 3.04 -11.13 -6.65
CA THR A 237 3.76 -12.40 -6.76
C THR A 237 5.28 -12.25 -6.63
N ASN A 238 5.82 -11.04 -6.75
CA ASN A 238 7.23 -10.73 -6.48
C ASN A 238 7.44 -9.88 -5.21
N GLY A 239 6.38 -9.65 -4.41
CA GLY A 239 6.51 -9.11 -3.05
C GLY A 239 6.52 -7.57 -2.94
N TRP A 240 6.27 -6.83 -4.03
CA TRP A 240 6.27 -5.35 -4.02
C TRP A 240 5.24 -4.76 -3.05
N VAL A 241 4.08 -5.41 -2.91
CA VAL A 241 3.07 -5.08 -1.90
C VAL A 241 3.64 -5.07 -0.47
N HIS A 242 4.64 -5.90 -0.16
CA HIS A 242 5.27 -5.99 1.16
C HIS A 242 6.49 -5.07 1.29
N ALA A 243 7.29 -4.95 0.23
CA ALA A 243 8.54 -4.21 0.22
C ALA A 243 8.36 -2.69 0.20
N LEU A 244 7.33 -2.19 -0.49
CA LEU A 244 7.06 -0.75 -0.62
C LEU A 244 6.33 -0.20 0.60
N THR A 245 6.67 1.02 0.98
CA THR A 245 5.94 1.82 1.98
C THR A 245 4.59 2.29 1.43
N PRO A 246 3.62 2.65 2.29
CA PRO A 246 2.32 3.13 1.80
C PRO A 246 2.42 4.38 0.90
N SER A 247 3.37 5.28 1.18
CA SER A 247 3.65 6.46 0.35
C SER A 247 4.19 6.11 -1.03
N GLU A 248 5.10 5.13 -1.10
CA GLU A 248 5.64 4.63 -2.37
C GLU A 248 4.56 3.93 -3.21
N ILE A 249 3.71 3.12 -2.58
CA ILE A 249 2.56 2.50 -3.27
C ILE A 249 1.64 3.59 -3.85
N ALA A 250 1.32 4.62 -3.07
CA ALA A 250 0.46 5.71 -3.54
C ALA A 250 1.05 6.45 -4.75
N ASN A 251 2.35 6.76 -4.70
CA ASN A 251 3.03 7.44 -5.80
C ASN A 251 3.13 6.55 -7.05
N PHE A 252 3.50 5.27 -6.88
CA PHE A 252 3.55 4.31 -7.98
C PHE A 252 2.16 4.10 -8.62
N PHE A 253 1.11 3.98 -7.80
CA PHE A 253 -0.26 3.79 -8.30
C PHE A 253 -0.82 5.02 -9.01
N MET A 254 -0.43 6.24 -8.60
CA MET A 254 -0.73 7.44 -9.39
C MET A 254 -0.18 7.30 -10.81
N TYR A 255 1.09 6.92 -10.96
CA TYR A 255 1.70 6.78 -12.28
C TYR A 255 1.13 5.63 -13.10
N LEU A 256 0.82 4.47 -12.49
CA LEU A 256 0.09 3.40 -13.19
C LEU A 256 -1.28 3.88 -13.70
N HIS A 257 -1.99 4.68 -12.89
CA HIS A 257 -3.26 5.25 -13.29
C HIS A 257 -3.12 6.27 -14.43
N LEU A 258 -2.13 7.16 -14.35
CA LEU A 258 -1.82 8.11 -15.43
C LEU A 258 -1.47 7.39 -16.72
N ASP A 259 -0.55 6.41 -16.70
CA ASP A 259 -0.16 5.63 -17.86
C ASP A 259 -1.35 4.87 -18.49
N THR A 260 -2.38 4.55 -17.70
CA THR A 260 -3.59 3.86 -18.19
C THR A 260 -4.63 4.83 -18.75
N THR A 261 -4.77 6.02 -18.16
CA THR A 261 -5.93 6.91 -18.40
C THR A 261 -5.59 8.17 -19.20
N GLU A 262 -4.32 8.56 -19.24
CA GLU A 262 -3.86 9.76 -19.93
C GLU A 262 -2.91 9.36 -21.06
N PRO A 263 -3.25 9.64 -22.33
CA PRO A 263 -2.33 9.38 -23.43
C PRO A 263 -1.11 10.29 -23.28
N LEU A 264 0.08 9.70 -23.38
CA LEU A 264 1.31 10.48 -23.54
C LEU A 264 1.25 11.23 -24.87
N SER A 265 1.65 12.50 -24.88
CA SER A 265 1.93 13.19 -26.15
C SER A 265 3.03 12.43 -26.90
N THR A 266 2.98 12.42 -28.23
CA THR A 266 3.87 11.65 -29.12
C THR A 266 5.37 11.83 -28.81
N ASP A 267 5.74 12.98 -28.26
CA ASP A 267 7.13 13.35 -27.93
C ASP A 267 7.46 13.27 -26.42
N ALA A 268 6.54 12.81 -25.57
CA ALA A 268 6.75 12.76 -24.12
C ALA A 268 7.24 11.37 -23.65
N ALA A 269 8.41 11.35 -23.01
CA ALA A 269 8.95 10.18 -22.31
C ALA A 269 8.24 9.86 -20.97
N GLY A 270 7.18 10.59 -20.60
CA GLY A 270 6.43 10.39 -19.35
C GLY A 270 5.52 11.57 -18.99
N HIS A 271 4.84 11.46 -17.86
CA HIS A 271 3.88 12.44 -17.36
C HIS A 271 4.58 13.56 -16.56
N ALA A 272 4.30 14.80 -16.93
CA ALA A 272 4.72 15.98 -16.18
C ALA A 272 3.57 16.43 -15.24
N VAL A 273 3.62 15.97 -13.98
CA VAL A 273 2.54 16.20 -13.01
C VAL A 273 2.91 17.33 -12.07
N ASN A 274 2.13 18.42 -12.07
CA ASN A 274 2.38 19.56 -11.19
C ASN A 274 1.87 19.30 -9.76
N GLY A 275 2.28 20.16 -8.82
CA GLY A 275 1.88 20.08 -7.42
C GLY A 275 0.39 20.07 -7.17
N TYR A 276 -0.31 20.99 -7.82
CA TYR A 276 -1.76 21.08 -7.73
C TYR A 276 -2.44 19.77 -8.14
N THR A 277 -2.07 19.17 -9.27
CA THR A 277 -2.61 17.88 -9.71
C THR A 277 -2.35 16.77 -8.69
N ARG A 278 -1.12 16.66 -8.17
CA ARG A 278 -0.76 15.65 -7.16
C ARG A 278 -1.57 15.79 -5.87
N GLY A 279 -1.66 17.01 -5.35
CA GLY A 279 -2.36 17.28 -4.11
C GLY A 279 -3.89 17.24 -4.28
N ALA A 280 -4.41 17.88 -5.31
CA ALA A 280 -5.85 18.08 -5.50
C ALA A 280 -6.56 16.87 -6.08
N LEU A 281 -5.92 16.09 -6.97
CA LEU A 281 -6.59 14.93 -7.57
C LEU A 281 -6.16 13.62 -6.90
N TYR A 282 -4.90 13.48 -6.50
CA TYR A 282 -4.39 12.23 -5.92
C TYR A 282 -4.24 12.28 -4.40
N GLY A 283 -4.40 13.45 -3.78
CA GLY A 283 -4.18 13.62 -2.34
C GLY A 283 -2.76 13.24 -1.91
N LEU A 284 -1.78 13.29 -2.81
CA LEU A 284 -0.39 12.94 -2.51
C LEU A 284 0.23 14.05 -1.66
N THR A 285 0.82 13.64 -0.53
CA THR A 285 1.59 14.56 0.31
C THR A 285 2.97 14.80 -0.31
N PRO A 286 3.67 15.89 0.06
CA PRO A 286 5.06 16.12 -0.37
C PRO A 286 5.97 14.93 -0.03
N ASP A 287 5.85 14.40 1.19
CA ASP A 287 6.58 13.20 1.62
C ASP A 287 6.32 11.98 0.70
N ALA A 288 5.11 11.85 0.13
CA ALA A 288 4.78 10.78 -0.80
C ALA A 288 5.31 11.06 -2.20
N TRP A 289 5.25 12.31 -2.66
CA TRP A 289 5.86 12.74 -3.91
C TRP A 289 7.37 12.48 -3.94
N ASP A 290 8.09 12.83 -2.87
CA ASP A 290 9.55 12.67 -2.75
C ASP A 290 10.02 11.22 -2.92
N THR A 291 9.11 10.24 -2.84
CA THR A 291 9.44 8.83 -3.05
C THR A 291 9.75 8.48 -4.51
N HIS A 292 9.50 9.36 -5.48
CA HIS A 292 9.72 9.08 -6.91
C HIS A 292 11.19 8.74 -7.22
N GLN A 293 12.15 9.41 -6.56
CA GLN A 293 13.58 9.11 -6.70
C GLN A 293 13.90 7.69 -6.20
N THR A 294 13.38 7.33 -5.03
CA THR A 294 13.57 6.00 -4.45
C THR A 294 12.94 4.92 -5.33
N LEU A 295 11.72 5.16 -5.83
CA LEU A 295 11.03 4.27 -6.76
C LEU A 295 11.80 4.11 -8.09
N SER A 296 12.49 5.16 -8.55
CA SER A 296 13.37 5.07 -9.71
C SER A 296 14.60 4.18 -9.45
N ARG A 297 15.22 4.30 -8.27
CA ARG A 297 16.30 3.37 -7.84
C ARG A 297 15.82 1.93 -7.69
N PHE A 298 14.53 1.70 -7.42
CA PHE A 298 13.93 0.37 -7.41
C PHE A 298 13.58 -0.15 -8.82
N GLY A 299 13.77 0.66 -9.87
CA GLY A 299 13.40 0.33 -11.24
C GLY A 299 11.89 0.36 -11.51
N LEU A 300 11.09 0.96 -10.62
CA LEU A 300 9.63 1.04 -10.76
C LEU A 300 9.15 2.30 -11.47
N LEU A 301 9.95 3.36 -11.45
CA LEU A 301 9.67 4.60 -12.18
C LEU A 301 10.86 4.94 -13.07
N ASP A 302 10.58 5.32 -14.31
CA ASP A 302 11.54 6.02 -15.15
C ASP A 302 11.36 7.52 -14.92
N VAL A 303 12.44 8.22 -14.58
CA VAL A 303 12.44 9.66 -14.29
C VAL A 303 13.35 10.31 -15.31
N THR A 304 12.75 11.05 -16.24
CA THR A 304 13.48 11.93 -17.14
C THR A 304 13.66 13.29 -16.44
N PRO A 305 14.87 13.59 -15.92
CA PRO A 305 15.12 14.86 -15.26
C PRO A 305 15.04 16.00 -16.27
N ASP A 306 14.73 17.20 -15.76
CA ASP A 306 14.90 18.43 -16.52
C ASP A 306 16.29 18.96 -16.18
N PRO A 307 17.16 19.25 -17.18
CA PRO A 307 18.54 19.66 -16.94
C PRO A 307 18.65 21.00 -16.19
N GLU A 308 17.60 21.81 -16.17
CA GLU A 308 17.54 23.07 -15.42
C GLU A 308 16.97 22.89 -14.00
N ARG A 309 16.66 21.66 -13.58
CA ARG A 309 16.22 21.32 -12.22
C ARG A 309 17.28 20.55 -11.44
N ARG A 310 17.27 20.76 -10.13
CA ARG A 310 17.99 19.89 -9.19
C ARG A 310 17.35 18.51 -9.15
N ASP A 311 18.10 17.54 -8.66
CA ASP A 311 17.64 16.15 -8.50
C ASP A 311 16.38 16.05 -7.65
N ASP A 312 16.18 16.94 -6.67
CA ASP A 312 14.98 17.04 -5.83
C ASP A 312 13.75 17.65 -6.53
N GLY A 313 13.86 17.95 -7.82
CA GLY A 313 12.81 18.55 -8.63
C GLY A 313 12.61 20.04 -8.36
N GLN A 314 13.49 20.71 -7.62
CA GLN A 314 13.43 22.17 -7.44
C GLN A 314 14.19 22.90 -8.54
N ILE A 315 13.67 24.04 -8.99
CA ILE A 315 14.38 24.95 -9.90
C ILE A 315 15.33 25.84 -9.07
N PRO A 316 16.64 25.88 -9.35
CA PRO A 316 17.54 26.88 -8.78
C PRO A 316 17.00 28.31 -9.03
N GLY A 317 16.91 29.17 -8.02
CA GLY A 317 16.48 30.57 -8.21
C GLY A 317 14.97 30.82 -8.33
N GLY A 318 14.11 29.79 -8.29
CA GLY A 318 12.65 29.94 -8.17
C GLY A 318 11.90 30.11 -9.50
N ALA A 319 10.70 30.69 -9.44
CA ALA A 319 9.70 30.68 -10.53
C ALA A 319 10.07 31.53 -11.77
N THR A 320 11.21 32.20 -11.77
CA THR A 320 11.70 33.06 -12.86
C THR A 320 12.63 32.35 -13.85
N GLN A 321 12.98 31.07 -13.63
CA GLN A 321 13.78 30.24 -14.54
C GLN A 321 12.93 29.20 -15.30
N HIS A 322 13.45 28.73 -16.44
CA HIS A 322 12.71 27.99 -17.49
C HIS A 322 12.54 26.48 -17.24
N GLY A 323 12.94 25.96 -16.06
CA GLY A 323 12.92 24.52 -15.79
C GLY A 323 11.52 23.88 -15.82
N HIS A 324 11.33 22.90 -16.70
CA HIS A 324 10.10 22.11 -16.80
C HIS A 324 10.05 21.04 -15.70
N LEU A 325 8.84 20.57 -15.38
CA LEU A 325 8.67 19.47 -14.43
C LEU A 325 9.33 18.20 -14.96
N HIS A 326 9.91 17.40 -14.06
CA HIS A 326 10.36 16.05 -14.41
C HIS A 326 9.23 15.25 -15.05
N ARG A 327 9.58 14.48 -16.08
CA ARG A 327 8.66 13.54 -16.71
C ARG A 327 8.90 12.17 -16.12
N ILE A 328 7.82 11.55 -15.67
CA ILE A 328 7.90 10.29 -14.94
C ILE A 328 6.90 9.30 -15.53
N ARG A 329 7.31 8.05 -15.64
CA ARG A 329 6.49 6.93 -16.14
C ARG A 329 6.62 5.71 -15.24
N ALA A 330 5.57 4.89 -15.14
CA ALA A 330 5.67 3.61 -14.46
C ALA A 330 6.39 2.56 -15.33
N THR A 331 7.31 1.81 -14.72
CA THR A 331 8.10 0.78 -15.41
C THR A 331 7.66 -0.60 -14.93
N LEU A 332 6.89 -1.31 -15.76
CA LEU A 332 6.38 -2.64 -15.39
C LEU A 332 7.50 -3.69 -15.34
N ALA A 333 8.59 -3.51 -16.10
CA ALA A 333 9.73 -4.43 -16.09
C ALA A 333 10.40 -4.53 -14.71
N GLY A 334 10.39 -3.46 -13.91
CA GLY A 334 10.89 -3.49 -12.55
C GLY A 334 10.11 -4.46 -11.64
N LEU A 335 8.81 -4.66 -11.91
CA LEU A 335 7.96 -5.54 -11.11
C LEU A 335 8.37 -7.02 -11.20
N GLU A 336 9.12 -7.41 -12.24
CA GLU A 336 9.59 -8.78 -12.45
C GLU A 336 10.73 -9.17 -11.51
N GLN A 337 11.34 -8.20 -10.83
CA GLN A 337 12.41 -8.45 -9.87
C GLN A 337 11.85 -8.87 -8.49
N PRO A 338 12.59 -9.68 -7.72
CA PRO A 338 12.22 -10.00 -6.34
C PRO A 338 12.32 -8.74 -5.48
N ALA A 339 11.17 -8.27 -4.98
CA ALA A 339 11.03 -6.91 -4.48
C ALA A 339 11.82 -6.64 -3.21
N VAL A 340 11.84 -7.58 -2.25
CA VAL A 340 12.50 -7.37 -0.95
C VAL A 340 14.00 -7.23 -1.14
N GLU A 341 14.60 -8.10 -1.95
CA GLU A 341 16.02 -8.09 -2.30
C GLU A 341 16.40 -6.85 -3.11
N THR A 342 15.56 -6.46 -4.07
CA THR A 342 15.76 -5.26 -4.90
C THR A 342 15.75 -4.00 -4.04
N VAL A 343 14.75 -3.85 -3.17
CA VAL A 343 14.63 -2.71 -2.26
C VAL A 343 15.78 -2.69 -1.26
N LEU A 344 16.15 -3.82 -0.67
CA LEU A 344 17.29 -3.89 0.26
C LEU A 344 18.59 -3.45 -0.39
N THR A 345 18.87 -3.93 -1.60
CA THR A 345 20.08 -3.58 -2.36
C THR A 345 20.14 -2.08 -2.61
N ALA A 346 19.05 -1.49 -3.10
CA ALA A 346 18.96 -0.07 -3.37
C ALA A 346 19.08 0.78 -2.09
N LEU A 347 18.42 0.39 -0.99
CA LEU A 347 18.51 1.13 0.27
C LEU A 347 19.90 1.11 0.90
N ARG A 348 20.64 -0.02 0.77
CA ARG A 348 22.02 -0.12 1.26
C ARG A 348 22.97 0.74 0.43
N ALA A 349 22.84 0.70 -0.90
CA ALA A 349 23.62 1.58 -1.78
C ALA A 349 23.39 3.07 -1.46
N MET A 350 22.16 3.44 -1.07
CA MET A 350 21.84 4.80 -0.61
C MET A 350 22.39 5.17 0.78
N GLU A 351 22.80 4.20 1.61
CA GLU A 351 23.47 4.49 2.89
C GLU A 351 24.98 4.74 2.70
N ASP A 352 25.54 4.23 1.61
CA ASP A 352 26.96 4.38 1.26
C ASP A 352 27.27 5.67 0.45
N GLU A 353 26.23 6.33 -0.09
CA GLU A 353 26.26 7.65 -0.74
C GLU A 353 26.07 8.80 0.27
#